data_AF-A0A3C0SQE8-F1
#
_entry.id   AF-A0A3C0SQE8-F1
#
_cell.length_a   1.000
_cell.length_b   1.000
_cell.length_c   1.000
_cell.angle_alpha   90.00
_cell.angle_beta   90.00
_cell.angle_gamma   90.00
#
_symmetry.space_group_name_H-M   'P 1'
#
loop_
_entity.id
_entity.type
_entity.pdbx_description
1 polymer ?
#
loop_
_entity_poly.entity_id
_entity_poly.type
_entity_poly.pdbx_seq_one_letter_code
_entity_poly.pdbx_strand_id
1 'polypeptide(L)'
;PDYDKNNDNNGPVAHYKKGDMWYAWGRVPFIPFKNNRIELPDIKFVKSLLDAYDLSRSEAANYVEEVKNLIFILKGYGGEDIEEFMRTLNEDRAIPIDDPEDGGVWTLTPTMDI
;
A
#
# COMPACT_ATOMS: atom_id res chain seq x y z
N PRO A 1 31.77 46.44 17.11
CA PRO A 1 30.65 46.28 16.16
C PRO A 1 31.13 45.49 14.93
N ASP A 2 30.51 44.35 14.62
CA ASP A 2 31.06 43.36 13.67
C ASP A 2 30.67 43.66 12.21
N TYR A 3 30.61 44.95 11.85
CA TYR A 3 30.14 45.44 10.55
C TYR A 3 31.02 45.00 9.37
N ASP A 4 32.29 44.67 9.63
CA ASP A 4 33.26 44.30 8.59
C ASP A 4 33.15 42.83 8.12
N LYS A 5 32.32 42.00 8.79
CA LYS A 5 32.25 40.55 8.52
C LYS A 5 31.10 40.11 7.61
N ASN A 6 30.30 41.03 7.07
CA ASN A 6 29.19 40.67 6.18
C ASN A 6 28.85 41.81 5.20
N ASN A 7 29.61 41.92 4.11
CA ASN A 7 29.36 42.85 3.02
C ASN A 7 28.60 42.14 1.90
N ASP A 8 27.37 42.59 1.63
CA ASP A 8 26.74 42.38 0.33
C ASP A 8 27.24 43.47 -0.64
N ASN A 9 27.05 43.32 -1.95
CA ASN A 9 27.39 44.32 -2.98
C ASN A 9 26.76 45.70 -2.74
N ASN A 10 25.87 45.82 -1.74
CA ASN A 10 25.13 47.02 -1.36
C ASN A 10 25.39 47.51 0.09
N GLY A 11 26.39 46.97 0.80
CA GLY A 11 26.84 47.44 2.12
C GLY A 11 26.76 46.39 3.25
N PRO A 12 27.12 46.78 4.50
CA PRO A 12 27.12 45.89 5.64
C PRO A 12 25.69 45.52 6.07
N VAL A 13 25.35 44.23 6.01
CA VAL A 13 24.01 43.72 6.39
C VAL A 13 24.03 43.18 7.82
N ALA A 14 23.32 43.85 8.71
CA ALA A 14 23.06 43.39 10.08
C ALA A 14 21.88 42.40 10.13
N HIS A 15 21.99 41.34 10.94
CA HIS A 15 21.02 40.23 11.00
C HIS A 15 20.23 40.19 12.31
N TYR A 16 20.77 40.68 13.42
CA TYR A 16 20.08 40.72 14.72
C TYR A 16 20.58 41.87 15.60
N LYS A 17 19.77 42.28 16.58
CA LYS A 17 20.08 43.37 17.53
C LYS A 17 20.32 42.78 18.92
N LYS A 18 21.39 43.22 19.60
CA LYS A 18 21.67 42.88 21.01
C LYS A 18 21.95 44.17 21.78
N GLY A 19 21.05 44.53 22.71
CA GLY A 19 21.06 45.86 23.33
C GLY A 19 20.79 46.93 22.27
N ASP A 20 21.60 47.99 22.22
CA ASP A 20 21.50 49.07 21.20
C ASP A 20 22.40 48.87 19.98
N MET A 21 23.09 47.73 19.88
CA MET A 21 24.02 47.45 18.78
C MET A 21 23.49 46.39 17.82
N TRP A 22 23.78 46.59 16.53
CA TRP A 22 23.47 45.65 15.45
C TRP A 22 24.62 44.68 15.21
N TYR A 23 24.29 43.40 15.02
CA TYR A 23 25.24 42.30 14.82
C TYR A 23 24.90 41.46 13.59
N ALA A 24 25.91 40.86 12.98
CA ALA A 24 25.79 39.90 11.90
C ALA A 24 26.11 38.48 12.39
N TRP A 25 25.52 37.46 11.76
CA TRP A 25 25.80 36.05 12.10
C TRP A 25 27.15 35.54 11.56
N GLY A 26 27.73 36.20 10.55
CA GLY A 26 29.02 35.82 9.93
C GLY A 26 29.01 34.50 9.16
N ARG A 27 27.95 33.68 9.32
CA ARG A 27 27.63 32.46 8.56
C ARG A 27 26.12 32.31 8.46
N VAL A 28 25.67 31.44 7.56
CA VAL A 28 24.25 31.11 7.39
C VAL A 28 23.71 30.52 8.71
N PRO A 29 22.57 31.03 9.24
CA PRO A 29 22.02 30.62 10.54
C PRO A 29 21.34 29.23 10.51
N PHE A 30 21.28 28.57 9.36
CA PHE A 30 20.71 27.24 9.22
C PHE A 30 21.79 26.18 9.34
N ILE A 31 21.67 25.33 10.35
CA ILE A 31 22.53 24.17 10.55
C ILE A 31 21.75 22.95 10.05
N PRO A 32 22.16 22.32 8.93
CA PRO A 32 21.48 21.14 8.42
C PRO A 32 21.77 19.94 9.33
N PHE A 33 20.72 19.34 9.88
CA PHE A 33 20.81 18.05 10.57
C PHE A 33 20.72 16.93 9.56
N LYS A 34 21.89 16.47 9.08
CA LYS A 34 21.96 15.39 8.10
C LYS A 34 21.76 14.04 8.79
N ASN A 35 20.84 13.22 8.27
CA ASN A 35 20.63 11.85 8.76
C ASN A 35 21.88 10.97 8.55
N ASN A 36 22.52 11.11 7.39
CA ASN A 36 23.78 10.44 7.03
C ASN A 36 24.59 11.30 6.05
N ARG A 37 25.78 10.85 5.66
CA ARG A 37 26.69 11.61 4.77
C ARG A 37 26.10 11.95 3.40
N ILE A 38 25.08 11.21 2.96
CA ILE A 38 24.42 11.34 1.65
C ILE A 38 23.03 12.01 1.80
N GLU A 39 22.60 12.36 3.03
CA GLU A 39 21.30 12.98 3.34
C GLU A 39 20.08 12.15 2.92
N LEU A 40 20.24 10.82 2.85
CA LEU A 40 19.14 9.92 2.48
C LEU A 40 18.42 9.36 3.72
N PRO A 41 17.10 9.16 3.66
CA PRO A 41 16.37 8.50 4.72
C PRO A 41 16.60 6.99 4.68
N ASP A 42 16.68 6.35 5.85
CA ASP A 42 16.97 4.91 5.96
C ASP A 42 15.86 4.03 5.35
N ILE A 43 14.62 4.53 5.35
CA ILE A 43 13.47 3.87 4.73
C ILE A 43 13.71 3.54 3.26
N LYS A 44 14.56 4.30 2.55
CA LYS A 44 14.84 4.08 1.12
C LYS A 44 15.44 2.69 0.84
N PHE A 45 16.12 2.09 1.81
CA PHE A 45 16.74 0.77 1.66
C PHE A 45 15.77 -0.39 1.88
N VAL A 46 14.70 -0.17 2.66
CA VAL A 46 13.71 -1.18 3.00
C VAL A 46 12.36 -0.97 2.31
N LYS A 47 12.16 0.19 1.68
CA LYS A 47 10.90 0.57 1.04
C LYS A 47 10.45 -0.45 0.00
N SER A 48 11.35 -0.99 -0.82
CA SER A 48 10.99 -1.99 -1.82
C SER A 48 10.43 -3.27 -1.22
N LEU A 49 10.96 -3.69 -0.06
CA LEU A 49 10.46 -4.87 0.66
C LEU A 49 9.08 -4.59 1.26
N LEU A 50 8.88 -3.39 1.80
CA LEU A 50 7.60 -2.97 2.36
C LEU A 50 6.53 -2.83 1.27
N ASP A 51 6.84 -2.15 0.17
CA ASP A 51 5.95 -1.97 -0.97
C ASP A 51 5.52 -3.35 -1.54
N ALA A 52 6.46 -4.30 -1.65
CA ALA A 52 6.17 -5.65 -2.11
C ALA A 52 5.29 -6.44 -1.13
N TYR A 53 5.53 -6.27 0.18
CA TYR A 53 4.70 -6.88 1.21
C TYR A 53 3.25 -6.37 1.11
N ASP A 54 3.07 -5.05 1.05
CA ASP A 54 1.75 -4.43 0.98
C ASP A 54 0.99 -4.82 -0.29
N LEU A 55 1.69 -4.92 -1.43
CA LEU A 55 1.11 -5.40 -2.68
C LEU A 55 0.64 -6.85 -2.56
N SER A 56 1.52 -7.75 -2.10
CA SER A 56 1.19 -9.18 -1.96
C SER A 56 0.01 -9.41 -1.00
N ARG A 57 -0.08 -8.61 0.07
CA ARG A 57 -1.18 -8.67 1.04
C ARG A 57 -2.49 -8.21 0.40
N SER A 58 -2.44 -7.17 -0.41
CA SER A 58 -3.62 -6.63 -1.11
C SER A 58 -4.12 -7.60 -2.18
N GLU A 59 -3.22 -8.18 -2.97
CA GLU A 59 -3.56 -9.23 -3.95
C GLU A 59 -4.20 -10.44 -3.27
N ALA A 60 -3.63 -10.90 -2.15
CA ALA A 60 -4.19 -12.02 -1.39
C ALA A 60 -5.59 -11.71 -0.83
N ALA A 61 -5.82 -10.47 -0.38
CA ALA A 61 -7.14 -10.04 0.10
C ALA A 61 -8.17 -10.04 -1.04
N ASN A 62 -7.82 -9.45 -2.19
CA ASN A 62 -8.67 -9.44 -3.39
C ASN A 62 -9.02 -10.88 -3.84
N TYR A 63 -8.02 -11.77 -3.86
CA TYR A 63 -8.24 -13.17 -4.22
C TYR A 63 -9.23 -13.86 -3.28
N VAL A 64 -9.12 -13.65 -1.96
CA VAL A 64 -10.04 -14.24 -0.98
C VAL A 64 -11.46 -13.70 -1.12
N GLU A 65 -11.62 -12.42 -1.43
CA GLU A 65 -12.95 -11.84 -1.71
C GLU A 65 -13.56 -12.43 -2.99
N GLU A 66 -12.75 -12.68 -4.02
CA GLU A 66 -13.24 -13.18 -5.29
C GLU A 66 -13.56 -14.68 -5.27
N VAL A 67 -12.81 -15.51 -4.55
CA VAL A 67 -13.14 -16.94 -4.38
C VAL A 67 -14.53 -17.13 -3.75
N LYS A 68 -15.02 -16.15 -2.98
CA LYS A 68 -16.40 -16.17 -2.46
C LYS A 68 -17.47 -15.94 -3.53
N ASN A 69 -17.10 -15.41 -4.70
CA ASN A 69 -18.03 -15.09 -5.80
C ASN A 69 -18.06 -16.15 -6.91
N LEU A 70 -17.57 -17.38 -6.68
CA LEU A 70 -17.64 -18.47 -7.66
C LEU A 70 -19.10 -18.78 -8.00
N ILE A 71 -19.43 -18.77 -9.29
CA ILE A 71 -20.77 -19.12 -9.79
C ILE A 71 -20.79 -20.61 -10.16
N PHE A 72 -21.64 -21.38 -9.48
CA PHE A 72 -21.88 -22.79 -9.75
C PHE A 72 -23.00 -22.96 -10.79
N ILE A 73 -22.70 -23.66 -11.89
CA ILE A 73 -23.71 -24.09 -12.88
C ILE A 73 -23.93 -25.59 -12.69
N LEU A 74 -25.13 -25.94 -12.23
CA LEU A 74 -25.57 -27.32 -12.05
C LEU A 74 -26.43 -27.75 -13.25
N LYS A 75 -26.05 -28.81 -13.97
CA LYS A 75 -26.96 -29.47 -14.93
C LYS A 75 -27.37 -30.84 -14.42
N GLY A 76 -28.65 -31.17 -14.61
CA GLY A 76 -29.24 -32.43 -14.14
C GLY A 76 -29.52 -32.47 -12.63
N TYR A 77 -29.32 -31.37 -11.89
CA TYR A 77 -29.63 -31.31 -10.46
C TYR A 77 -31.13 -31.15 -10.26
N GLY A 78 -31.79 -32.23 -9.83
CA GLY A 78 -33.23 -32.34 -9.75
C GLY A 78 -33.79 -31.99 -8.39
N GLY A 79 -33.91 -30.70 -8.07
CA GLY A 79 -34.97 -30.22 -7.17
C GLY A 79 -34.63 -29.98 -5.70
N GLU A 80 -33.36 -29.92 -5.29
CA GLU A 80 -33.01 -29.40 -3.96
C GLU A 80 -32.97 -27.86 -3.94
N ASP A 81 -33.33 -27.28 -2.79
CA ASP A 81 -33.21 -25.84 -2.55
C ASP A 81 -31.74 -25.43 -2.66
N ILE A 82 -31.46 -24.31 -3.33
CA ILE A 82 -30.10 -23.75 -3.47
C ILE A 82 -29.46 -23.57 -2.09
N GLU A 83 -30.27 -23.28 -1.06
CA GLU A 83 -29.79 -23.15 0.31
C GLU A 83 -29.26 -24.46 0.90
N GLU A 84 -29.92 -25.59 0.62
CA GLU A 84 -29.46 -26.92 1.05
C GLU A 84 -28.20 -27.34 0.30
N PHE A 85 -28.14 -27.09 -1.01
CA PHE A 85 -26.93 -27.28 -1.81
C PHE A 85 -25.74 -26.47 -1.26
N MET A 86 -25.95 -25.19 -0.96
CA MET A 86 -24.89 -24.33 -0.43
C MET A 86 -24.45 -24.77 0.98
N ARG A 87 -25.37 -25.29 1.80
CA ARG A 87 -25.02 -25.87 3.11
C ARG A 87 -24.17 -27.12 2.95
N THR A 88 -24.61 -28.09 2.15
CA THR A 88 -23.88 -29.35 1.88
C THR A 88 -22.51 -29.07 1.26
N LEU A 89 -22.41 -28.11 0.35
CA LEU A 89 -21.14 -27.68 -0.22
C LEU A 89 -20.18 -27.11 0.84
N ASN A 90 -20.69 -26.28 1.77
CA ASN A 90 -19.87 -25.68 2.83
C ASN A 90 -19.48 -26.68 3.93
N GLU A 91 -20.38 -27.60 4.29
CA GLU A 91 -20.19 -28.57 5.37
C GLU A 91 -19.39 -29.80 4.89
N ASP A 92 -19.81 -30.41 3.79
CA ASP A 92 -19.27 -31.69 3.33
C ASP A 92 -18.23 -31.55 2.22
N ARG A 93 -18.09 -30.36 1.61
CA ARG A 93 -17.17 -30.08 0.48
C ARG A 93 -17.32 -31.05 -0.69
N ALA A 94 -18.51 -31.62 -0.86
CA ALA A 94 -18.85 -32.57 -1.89
C ALA A 94 -20.12 -32.11 -2.62
N ILE A 95 -20.24 -32.49 -3.90
CA ILE A 95 -21.43 -32.17 -4.70
C ILE A 95 -22.08 -33.49 -5.14
N PRO A 96 -23.32 -33.78 -4.70
CA PRO A 96 -24.05 -34.92 -5.20
C PRO A 96 -24.47 -34.69 -6.65
N ILE A 97 -24.34 -35.72 -7.50
CA ILE A 97 -24.76 -35.71 -8.90
C ILE A 97 -25.79 -36.82 -9.07
N ASP A 98 -27.03 -36.44 -9.40
CA ASP A 98 -28.16 -37.38 -9.50
C ASP A 98 -28.17 -38.19 -10.80
N ASP A 99 -27.70 -37.60 -11.90
CA ASP A 99 -27.62 -38.25 -13.21
C ASP A 99 -26.15 -38.46 -13.63
N PRO A 100 -25.62 -39.70 -13.57
CA PRO A 100 -24.25 -39.98 -13.96
C PRO A 100 -23.98 -39.85 -15.47
N GLU A 101 -25.01 -39.89 -16.33
CA GLU A 101 -24.83 -39.85 -17.79
C GLU A 101 -24.90 -38.42 -18.36
N ASP A 102 -25.74 -37.53 -17.81
CA ASP A 102 -25.90 -36.14 -18.30
C ASP A 102 -25.75 -35.07 -17.20
N GLY A 103 -25.52 -35.47 -15.95
CA GLY A 103 -25.33 -34.58 -14.81
C GLY A 103 -23.88 -34.12 -14.65
N GLY A 104 -23.70 -32.85 -14.30
CA GLY A 104 -22.37 -32.28 -14.13
C GLY A 104 -22.38 -30.92 -13.45
N VAL A 105 -21.28 -30.62 -12.76
CA VAL A 105 -21.02 -29.32 -12.15
C VAL A 105 -19.97 -28.61 -12.98
N TRP A 106 -20.30 -27.42 -13.46
CA TRP A 106 -19.33 -26.50 -14.02
C TRP A 106 -19.17 -25.30 -13.09
N THR A 107 -17.92 -24.99 -12.76
CA THR A 107 -17.58 -23.75 -12.08
C THR A 107 -17.15 -22.74 -13.13
N LEU A 108 -17.81 -21.59 -13.17
CA LEU A 108 -17.30 -20.44 -13.91
C LEU A 108 -16.45 -19.62 -12.95
N THR A 109 -15.14 -19.68 -13.14
CA THR A 109 -14.24 -18.69 -12.57
C THR A 109 -14.32 -17.45 -13.47
N PRO A 110 -14.78 -16.29 -12.96
CA PRO A 110 -14.69 -15.04 -13.71
C PRO A 110 -13.24 -14.85 -14.16
N THR A 111 -13.01 -14.59 -15.45
CA THR A 111 -11.67 -14.26 -15.93
C THR A 111 -11.36 -12.85 -15.45
N MET A 112 -10.36 -12.72 -14.59
CA MET A 112 -9.81 -11.42 -14.21
C MET A 112 -9.21 -10.72 -15.44
N ASP A 113 -9.51 -9.43 -15.60
CA ASP A 113 -8.67 -8.52 -16.37
C ASP A 113 -7.73 -7.86 -15.35
N ILE A 114 -6.50 -8.37 -15.26
CA ILE A 114 -5.41 -7.82 -14.44
C ILE A 114 -4.56 -6.85 -15.25
#